data_AF-A0A7C7Q5J1-F1
#
_entry.id   AF-A0A7C7Q5J1-F1
#
_cell.length_a   1.000
_cell.length_b   1.000
_cell.length_c   1.000
_cell.angle_alpha   90.00
_cell.angle_beta   90.00
_cell.angle_gamma   90.00
#
_symmetry.space_group_name_H-M   'P 1'
#
loop_
_entity.id
_entity.type
_entity.pdbx_description
1 polymer ?
#
loop_
_entity_poly.entity_id
_entity_poly.type
_entity_poly.pdbx_seq_one_letter_code
_entity_poly.pdbx_strand_id
1 'polypeptide(L)' 'MPRGKTRWREVLIATLGTEPQVVTLVLDELLKRKHGIHRVVVVHTDGRYNPIRQSLMQLKEEERYYKRQRVQFTYEVIRA' A
#
# COMPACT_ATOMS: atom_id res chain seq x y z
N MET A 1 -23.66 24.50 14.02
CA MET A 1 -23.37 23.06 13.83
C MET A 1 -22.53 22.89 12.58
N PRO A 2 -21.27 22.42 12.63
CA PRO A 2 -20.52 22.22 11.40
C PRO A 2 -20.96 20.92 10.72
N ARG A 3 -21.19 21.03 9.41
CA ARG A 3 -21.63 19.97 8.49
C ARG A 3 -20.66 18.79 8.51
N GLY A 4 -21.20 17.57 8.51
CA GLY A 4 -20.44 16.32 8.52
C GLY A 4 -19.39 16.30 7.40
N LYS A 5 -18.11 16.22 7.77
CA LYS A 5 -17.02 16.04 6.83
C LYS A 5 -17.23 14.71 6.11
N THR A 6 -17.52 14.74 4.81
CA THR A 6 -17.32 13.57 3.95
C THR A 6 -15.89 13.09 4.19
N ARG A 7 -15.75 11.88 4.75
CA ARG A 7 -14.44 11.31 5.08
C ARG A 7 -13.74 11.01 3.76
N TRP A 8 -12.90 11.93 3.29
CA TRP A 8 -12.13 11.75 2.05
C TRP A 8 -11.36 10.44 2.15
N ARG A 9 -11.61 9.55 1.20
CA ARG A 9 -10.96 8.24 1.13
C ARG A 9 -9.66 8.43 0.38
N GLU A 10 -8.55 8.42 1.11
CA GLU A 10 -7.21 8.68 0.57
C GLU A 10 -6.60 7.38 0.02
N VAL A 11 -5.75 7.50 -1.00
CA VAL A 11 -5.04 6.38 -1.63
C VAL A 11 -3.54 6.61 -1.51
N LEU A 12 -2.80 5.62 -1.02
CA LEU A 12 -1.34 5.62 -1.05
C LEU A 12 -0.88 4.97 -2.35
N ILE A 13 -0.09 5.69 -3.15
CA ILE A 13 0.60 5.12 -4.32
C ILE A 13 2.07 5.01 -3.95
N ALA A 14 2.64 3.81 -4.06
CA ALA A 14 4.02 3.55 -3.70
C ALA A 14 4.70 2.69 -4.77
N THR A 15 5.90 3.08 -5.18
CA THR A 15 6.77 2.23 -5.99
C THR A 15 7.40 1.15 -5.13
N LEU A 16 7.42 -0.10 -5.61
CA LEU A 16 8.06 -1.22 -4.94
C LEU A 16 9.47 -1.41 -5.47
N GLY A 17 10.45 -1.21 -4.59
CA GLY A 17 11.84 -1.62 -4.78
C GLY A 17 12.12 -2.98 -4.14
N THR A 18 13.35 -3.14 -3.63
CA THR A 18 13.80 -4.36 -2.97
C THR A 18 13.29 -4.49 -1.53
N GLU A 19 12.94 -3.38 -0.89
CA GLU A 19 12.51 -3.30 0.51
C GLU A 19 10.98 -3.08 0.62
N PRO A 20 10.16 -4.14 0.61
CA PRO A 20 8.71 -4.02 0.68
C PRO A 20 8.22 -3.38 2.00
N GLN A 21 8.98 -3.56 3.09
CA GLN A 21 8.65 -3.04 4.41
C GLN A 21 8.56 -1.50 4.46
N VAL A 22 9.19 -0.80 3.50
CA VAL A 22 9.08 0.67 3.42
C VAL A 22 7.64 1.08 3.11
N VAL A 23 6.94 0.31 2.27
CA VAL A 23 5.52 0.56 1.94
C VAL A 23 4.65 0.46 3.19
N THR A 24 4.88 -0.56 4.01
CA THR A 24 4.08 -0.84 5.21
C THR A 24 4.40 0.09 6.37
N LEU A 25 5.66 0.47 6.56
CA LEU A 25 6.06 1.50 7.52
C LEU A 25 5.44 2.87 7.23
N VAL A 26 5.42 3.28 5.94
CA VAL A 26 4.77 4.53 5.53
C VAL A 26 3.26 4.46 5.74
N LEU A 27 2.63 3.35 5.37
CA LEU A 27 1.21 3.14 5.61
C LEU A 27 0.87 3.23 7.11
N ASP A 28 1.64 2.56 7.97
CA ASP A 28 1.44 2.59 9.42
C ASP A 28 1.53 4.02 9.97
N GLU A 29 2.51 4.80 9.51
CA GLU A 29 2.69 6.19 9.95
C GLU A 29 1.52 7.07 9.51
N LEU A 30 1.02 6.91 8.28
CA LEU A 30 -0.15 7.64 7.79
C LEU A 30 -1.43 7.26 8.57
N LEU A 31 -1.62 5.98 8.85
CA LEU A 31 -2.75 5.50 9.65
C LEU A 31 -2.68 6.03 11.10
N LYS A 32 -1.49 6.04 11.72
CA LYS A 32 -1.26 6.65 13.05
C LYS A 32 -1.61 8.14 13.08
N ARG A 33 -1.29 8.86 12.00
CA ARG A 33 -1.66 10.28 11.78
C ARG A 33 -3.14 10.48 11.43
N LYS A 34 -3.96 9.42 11.45
CA LYS A 34 -5.40 9.42 11.18
C LYS A 34 -5.78 9.77 9.74
N HIS A 35 -4.88 9.57 8.78
CA HIS A 35 -5.25 9.60 7.36
C HIS A 35 -6.25 8.49 7.06
N GLY A 36 -7.24 8.80 6.22
CA GLY A 36 -8.29 7.90 5.78
C GLY A 36 -7.84 6.98 4.64
N ILE A 37 -6.62 6.44 4.73
CA ILE A 37 -6.07 5.54 3.71
C ILE A 37 -6.90 4.26 3.68
N HIS A 38 -7.53 4.00 2.54
CA HIS A 38 -8.38 2.83 2.32
C HIS A 38 -7.84 1.89 1.23
N ARG A 39 -6.87 2.37 0.45
CA ARG A 39 -6.24 1.62 -0.64
C ARG A 39 -4.77 1.98 -0.78
N VAL A 40 -3.95 0.97 -1.01
CA VAL A 40 -2.54 1.08 -1.42
C VAL A 40 -2.42 0.54 -2.85
N VAL A 41 -1.87 1.35 -3.75
CA VAL A 41 -1.49 0.95 -5.10
C VAL A 41 0.02 0.76 -5.11
N VAL A 42 0.45 -0.49 -5.20
CA VAL A 42 1.85 -0.89 -5.26
C VAL A 42 2.25 -0.97 -6.73
N VAL A 43 3.15 -0.10 -7.14
CA VAL A 43 3.60 0.03 -8.52
C VAL A 43 4.98 -0.60 -8.64
N HIS A 44 5.17 -1.55 -9.55
CA HIS A 44 6.43 -2.28 -9.64
C HIS A 44 6.84 -2.59 -11.09
N THR A 45 8.13 -2.77 -11.32
CA THR A 45 8.64 -3.32 -12.60
C THR A 45 8.36 -4.82 -12.68
N ASP A 46 8.58 -5.46 -13.84
CA ASP A 46 8.19 -6.87 -14.07
C ASP A 46 8.51 -7.81 -12.89
N GLY A 47 7.45 -8.26 -12.21
CA GLY A 47 7.54 -9.12 -11.02
C GLY A 47 7.93 -10.57 -11.31
N ARG A 48 8.28 -10.90 -12.56
CA ARG A 48 8.84 -12.21 -12.94
C ARG A 48 10.31 -12.36 -12.59
N TYR A 49 11.03 -11.25 -12.39
CA TYR A 49 12.45 -11.28 -12.09
C TYR A 49 12.72 -10.93 -10.62
N ASN A 50 13.71 -11.61 -10.05
CA ASN A 50 14.29 -11.17 -8.79
C ASN A 50 15.01 -9.83 -9.02
N PRO A 51 14.99 -8.91 -8.04
CA PRO A 51 14.52 -9.11 -6.66
C PRO A 51 13.04 -8.78 -6.41
N ILE A 52 12.35 -8.12 -7.35
CA ILE A 52 10.97 -7.61 -7.17
C ILE A 52 9.97 -8.72 -6.83
N ARG A 53 10.14 -9.92 -7.39
CA ARG A 53 9.29 -11.08 -7.07
C ARG A 53 9.28 -11.38 -5.57
N GLN A 54 10.43 -11.35 -4.91
CA GLN A 54 10.56 -11.64 -3.48
C GLN A 54 9.89 -10.55 -2.65
N SER A 55 10.13 -9.28 -3.00
CA SER A 55 9.51 -8.13 -2.34
C SER A 55 7.98 -8.17 -2.45
N LEU A 56 7.44 -8.56 -3.62
CA LEU A 56 5.99 -8.77 -3.80
C LEU A 56 5.43 -9.87 -2.91
N MET A 57 6.14 -11.00 -2.77
CA MET A 57 5.70 -12.09 -1.90
C MET A 57 5.66 -11.68 -0.44
N GLN A 58 6.70 -10.98 0.03
CA GLN A 58 6.77 -10.44 1.39
C GLN A 58 5.64 -9.44 1.65
N LEU A 59 5.43 -8.48 0.74
CA LEU A 59 4.36 -7.48 0.89
C LEU A 59 2.95 -8.10 0.91
N LYS A 60 2.71 -9.14 0.10
CA LYS A 60 1.44 -9.89 0.08
C LYS A 60 1.17 -10.65 1.39
N GLU A 61 2.22 -11.07 2.10
CA GLU A 61 2.06 -11.68 3.42
C GLU A 61 1.64 -10.61 4.44
N GLU A 62 2.29 -9.45 4.40
CA GLU A 62 1.97 -8.31 5.27
C GLU A 62 0.57 -7.73 5.01
N GLU A 63 0.09 -7.73 3.76
CA GLU A 63 -1.25 -7.27 3.35
C GLU A 63 -2.37 -7.88 4.21
N ARG A 64 -2.22 -9.13 4.67
CA ARG A 64 -3.22 -9.80 5.52
C ARG A 64 -3.49 -9.03 6.82
N TYR A 65 -2.48 -8.37 7.37
CA TYR A 65 -2.60 -7.51 8.55
C TYR A 65 -3.49 -6.30 8.25
N TYR A 66 -3.30 -5.68 7.09
CA TYR A 66 -3.99 -4.45 6.68
C TYR A 66 -5.43 -4.68 6.20
N LYS A 67 -5.73 -5.85 5.64
CA LYS A 67 -7.12 -6.23 5.31
C LYS A 67 -8.04 -6.18 6.52
N ARG A 68 -7.55 -6.57 7.71
CA ARG A 68 -8.31 -6.46 8.97
C ARG A 68 -8.61 -5.01 9.35
N GLN A 69 -7.78 -4.07 8.88
CA GLN A 69 -7.97 -2.63 9.05
C GLN A 69 -8.76 -1.99 7.89
N ARG A 70 -9.34 -2.82 7.00
CA ARG A 70 -10.12 -2.41 5.82
C ARG A 70 -9.31 -1.62 4.79
N VAL A 71 -8.00 -1.83 4.74
CA VAL A 71 -7.13 -1.30 3.69
C VAL A 71 -6.95 -2.36 2.61
N GLN A 72 -7.18 -1.97 1.36
CA GLN A 72 -7.03 -2.84 0.19
C GLN A 72 -5.69 -2.60 -0.49
N PHE A 73 -5.06 -3.64 -1.02
CA PHE A 73 -3.85 -3.52 -1.82
C PHE A 73 -4.14 -3.91 -3.28
N THR A 74 -3.61 -3.14 -4.22
CA THR A 74 -3.58 -3.46 -5.65
C THR A 74 -2.14 -3.40 -6.13
N TYR A 75 -1.78 -4.26 -7.08
CA TYR A 75 -0.41 -4.39 -7.58
C TYR A 75 -0.41 -4.14 -9.09
N GLU A 76 0.24 -3.06 -9.50
CA GLU A 76 0.29 -2.61 -10.89
C GLU A 76 1.70 -2.77 -11.46
N VAL A 77 1.81 -3.44 -12.60
CA VAL A 77 3.08 -3.60 -13.33
C VAL A 77 3.26 -2.43 -14.28
N ILE A 78 4.37 -1.70 -14.14
CA ILE A 78 4.79 -0.77 -15.20
C ILE A 78 5.59 -1.56 -16.24
N ARG A 79 5.15 -1.48 -17.49
CA ARG A 79 5.92 -1.88 -18.67
C ARG A 79 6.53 -0.60 -19.25
N ALA A 80 7.83 -0.43 -19.09
CA ALA A 80 8.61 0.58 -19.81
C ALA A 80 9.09 0.00 -21.14
#